data_AF-A0A7V9GB37-F1
#
_entry.id   AF-A0A7V9GB37-F1
#
_cell.length_a   1.000
_cell.length_b   1.000
_cell.length_c   1.000
_cell.angle_alpha   90.00
_cell.angle_beta   90.00
_cell.angle_gamma   90.00
#
_symmetry.space_group_name_H-M   'P 1'
#
loop_
_entity.id
_entity.type
_entity.pdbx_description
1 polymer ?
#
loop_
_entity_poly.entity_id
_entity_poly.type
_entity_poly.pdbx_seq_one_letter_code
_entity_poly.pdbx_strand_id
1 'polypeptide(L)'
;MARKKRRLPQQFQAPVAVEDKKKTVYRDDFQKNVGGRVKEFGRQFEGKGKNILYVIAGIAVLAALIGIFFAWNRRSANAAQTALGKAIETSAAQVTSSPAPSSTDKVFKTEKERAEAAINDFQSVVDKYDGAVEEKAKYFIAVNRLTLDRPAAVQELEELSKSSGEVGQMSKFALAQAKTDAGKLDEAAALYQEIAALDNLILAKETVNFELAKIYEKQGKKDEAVNLFYDIAKKGSEAKNTEGKPIPMSQTARDAKEKLGELNPEKANEIQEPEPPSDDVKTLNF
;
A
#
# COMPACT_ATOMS: atom_id res chain seq x y z
N MET A 1 -91.92 56.58 -31.66
CA MET A 1 -92.61 55.79 -30.59
C MET A 1 -92.82 54.39 -31.15
N ALA A 2 -92.65 53.23 -30.51
CA ALA A 2 -92.45 52.83 -29.13
C ALA A 2 -91.78 51.43 -29.14
N ARG A 3 -90.72 51.22 -28.37
CA ARG A 3 -90.65 50.42 -27.13
C ARG A 3 -90.35 48.92 -27.29
N LYS A 4 -89.04 48.65 -27.17
CA LYS A 4 -88.37 47.57 -26.42
C LYS A 4 -89.27 46.90 -25.36
N LYS A 5 -89.41 45.56 -25.41
CA LYS A 5 -89.84 44.73 -24.27
C LYS A 5 -88.99 43.45 -24.15
N ARG A 6 -88.25 43.40 -23.04
CA ARG A 6 -87.79 42.22 -22.27
C ARG A 6 -89.04 41.59 -21.58
N ARG A 7 -89.17 40.32 -21.15
CA ARG A 7 -88.32 39.14 -20.86
C ARG A 7 -89.26 37.92 -20.59
N LEU A 8 -88.83 36.69 -20.95
CA LEU A 8 -88.94 35.31 -20.35
C LEU A 8 -90.19 34.86 -19.50
N PRO A 9 -90.49 33.54 -19.26
CA PRO A 9 -89.61 32.34 -19.24
C PRO A 9 -90.27 30.99 -19.74
N GLN A 10 -89.63 29.85 -19.41
CA GLN A 10 -90.00 28.40 -19.53
C GLN A 10 -89.39 27.64 -20.72
N GLN A 11 -88.75 26.46 -20.58
CA GLN A 11 -88.42 25.61 -19.43
C GLN A 11 -87.28 24.64 -19.82
N PHE A 12 -86.36 24.42 -18.89
CA PHE A 12 -85.37 23.35 -18.70
C PHE A 12 -85.16 22.24 -19.77
N GLN A 13 -83.93 22.16 -20.28
CA GLN A 13 -83.23 20.90 -20.60
C GLN A 13 -81.77 20.99 -20.10
N ALA A 14 -81.36 20.06 -19.25
CA ALA A 14 -79.96 19.69 -18.97
C ALA A 14 -79.65 18.37 -19.73
N PRO A 15 -78.39 17.90 -19.91
CA PRO A 15 -77.07 18.35 -19.43
C PRO A 15 -76.09 18.56 -20.63
N VAL A 16 -74.81 18.93 -20.46
CA VAL A 16 -73.68 17.98 -20.34
C VAL A 16 -72.62 18.58 -19.43
N ALA A 17 -72.23 17.84 -18.40
CA ALA A 17 -71.11 18.16 -17.54
C ALA A 17 -69.82 18.29 -18.37
N VAL A 18 -69.14 19.42 -18.25
CA VAL A 18 -67.76 19.53 -18.70
C VAL A 18 -66.96 18.61 -17.79
N GLU A 19 -66.50 17.47 -18.32
CA GLU A 19 -65.56 16.62 -17.60
C GLU A 19 -64.33 17.45 -17.23
N ASP A 20 -64.14 17.66 -15.92
CA ASP A 20 -62.86 18.06 -15.37
C ASP A 20 -61.83 17.04 -15.82
N LYS A 21 -60.99 17.41 -16.79
CA LYS A 21 -59.79 16.66 -17.13
C LYS A 21 -58.91 16.64 -15.89
N LYS A 22 -59.07 15.57 -15.10
CA LYS A 22 -58.21 15.21 -13.97
C LYS A 22 -56.78 15.27 -14.48
N LYS A 23 -56.00 16.25 -14.01
CA LYS A 23 -54.56 16.31 -14.27
C LYS A 23 -53.97 14.99 -13.82
N THR A 24 -53.62 14.13 -14.76
CA THR A 24 -52.86 12.92 -14.51
C THR A 24 -51.48 13.36 -14.09
N VAL A 25 -51.24 13.40 -12.78
CA VAL A 25 -49.91 13.57 -12.21
C VAL A 25 -49.09 12.38 -12.72
N TYR A 26 -48.15 12.63 -13.61
CA TYR A 26 -47.23 11.62 -14.12
C TYR A 26 -46.49 11.01 -12.93
N ARG A 27 -46.85 9.77 -12.60
CA ARG A 27 -46.14 8.96 -11.61
C ARG A 27 -45.16 8.10 -12.39
N ASP A 28 -43.89 8.43 -12.22
CA ASP A 28 -42.77 7.65 -12.72
C ASP A 28 -42.89 6.19 -12.23
N ASP A 29 -42.47 5.21 -13.04
CA ASP A 29 -42.55 3.78 -12.71
C ASP A 29 -41.79 3.47 -11.40
N PHE A 30 -40.78 4.28 -11.10
CA PHE A 30 -40.09 4.27 -9.80
C PHE A 30 -41.03 4.60 -8.62
N GLN A 31 -41.89 5.62 -8.74
CA GLN A 31 -42.85 5.98 -7.69
C GLN A 31 -43.91 4.90 -7.47
N LYS A 32 -44.27 4.16 -8.51
CA LYS A 32 -45.27 3.09 -8.43
C LYS A 32 -44.69 1.84 -7.75
N ASN A 33 -43.47 1.46 -8.11
CA ASN A 33 -42.81 0.26 -7.59
C ASN A 33 -42.21 0.46 -6.19
N VAL A 34 -41.63 1.64 -5.91
CA VAL A 34 -41.09 1.96 -4.58
C VAL A 34 -42.21 2.44 -3.65
N GLY A 35 -43.09 3.31 -4.13
CA GLY A 35 -44.20 3.84 -3.34
C GLY A 35 -45.22 2.79 -2.94
N GLY A 36 -45.42 1.74 -3.75
CA GLY A 36 -46.26 0.58 -3.40
C GLY A 36 -45.66 -0.27 -2.28
N ARG A 37 -44.38 -0.64 -2.41
CA ARG A 37 -43.67 -1.48 -1.43
C ARG A 37 -43.49 -0.79 -0.07
N VAL A 38 -43.27 0.53 -0.05
CA VAL A 38 -43.22 1.31 1.19
C VAL A 38 -44.59 1.34 1.89
N LYS A 39 -45.69 1.34 1.13
CA LYS A 39 -47.06 1.34 1.66
C LYS A 39 -47.47 -0.01 2.24
N GLU A 40 -47.04 -1.10 1.62
CA GLU A 40 -47.23 -2.46 2.15
C GLU A 40 -46.42 -2.70 3.42
N PHE A 41 -45.15 -2.27 3.46
CA PHE A 41 -44.33 -2.36 4.66
C PHE A 41 -44.89 -1.54 5.83
N GLY A 42 -45.46 -0.35 5.56
CA GLY A 42 -46.05 0.50 6.59
C GLY A 42 -47.30 -0.08 7.27
N ARG A 43 -48.04 -0.95 6.59
CA ARG A 43 -49.26 -1.59 7.13
C ARG A 43 -48.97 -2.71 8.13
N GLN A 44 -47.81 -3.36 8.08
CA GLN A 44 -47.42 -4.37 9.07
C GLN A 44 -47.00 -3.78 10.43
N PHE A 45 -46.88 -2.45 10.55
CA PHE A 45 -46.44 -1.74 11.76
C PHE A 45 -47.48 -0.73 12.29
N GLU A 46 -48.77 -0.96 12.01
CA GLU A 46 -49.87 -0.06 12.40
C GLU A 46 -50.18 -0.18 13.91
N GLY A 47 -49.77 0.82 14.68
CA GLY A 47 -50.01 0.93 16.13
C GLY A 47 -48.99 1.81 16.87
N LYS A 48 -47.73 1.81 16.41
CA LYS A 48 -46.63 2.72 16.83
C LYS A 48 -45.75 3.17 15.64
N GLY A 49 -46.32 3.11 14.42
CA GLY A 49 -45.60 2.95 13.16
C GLY A 49 -44.80 4.13 12.60
N LYS A 50 -45.05 5.38 13.01
CA LYS A 50 -44.27 6.52 12.48
C LYS A 50 -42.84 6.54 13.03
N ASN A 51 -42.67 6.33 14.32
CA ASN A 51 -41.33 6.33 14.94
C ASN A 51 -40.52 5.10 14.52
N ILE A 52 -41.17 3.93 14.42
CA ILE A 52 -40.53 2.69 13.94
C ILE A 52 -40.10 2.83 12.47
N LEU A 53 -40.94 3.45 11.62
CA LEU A 53 -40.62 3.67 10.21
C LEU A 53 -39.48 4.69 10.03
N TYR A 54 -39.40 5.76 10.83
CA TYR A 54 -38.26 6.68 10.81
C TYR A 54 -36.96 6.03 11.28
N VAL A 55 -37.01 5.13 12.28
CA VAL A 55 -35.85 4.37 12.72
C VAL A 55 -35.36 3.42 11.62
N ILE A 56 -36.26 2.69 10.97
CA ILE A 56 -35.91 1.80 9.84
C ILE A 56 -35.34 2.60 8.67
N ALA A 57 -35.96 3.73 8.32
CA ALA A 57 -35.46 4.62 7.26
C ALA A 57 -34.08 5.19 7.62
N GLY A 58 -33.86 5.58 8.88
CA GLY A 58 -32.56 6.06 9.37
C GLY A 58 -31.47 5.00 9.28
N ILE A 59 -31.78 3.75 9.65
CA ILE A 59 -30.85 2.61 9.52
C ILE A 59 -30.54 2.34 8.04
N ALA A 60 -31.53 2.40 7.15
CA ALA A 60 -31.32 2.20 5.72
C ALA A 60 -30.42 3.28 5.09
N VAL A 61 -30.61 4.56 5.48
CA VAL A 61 -29.74 5.67 5.06
C VAL A 61 -28.32 5.47 5.61
N LEU A 62 -28.18 5.11 6.88
CA LEU A 62 -26.88 4.83 7.48
C LEU A 62 -26.16 3.67 6.77
N ALA A 63 -26.86 2.57 6.47
CA ALA A 63 -26.31 1.44 5.72
C ALA A 63 -25.90 1.83 4.29
N ALA A 64 -26.66 2.70 3.61
CA ALA A 64 -26.30 3.23 2.30
C ALA A 64 -25.04 4.12 2.36
N LEU A 65 -24.94 5.00 3.37
CA LEU A 65 -23.75 5.83 3.59
C LEU A 65 -22.51 4.98 3.87
N ILE A 66 -22.66 3.94 4.71
CA ILE A 66 -21.60 2.95 4.98
C ILE A 66 -21.22 2.22 3.68
N GLY A 67 -22.19 1.76 2.89
CA GLY A 67 -21.95 1.09 1.61
C GLY A 67 -21.22 1.98 0.59
N ILE A 68 -21.60 3.26 0.49
CA ILE A 68 -20.91 4.25 -0.36
C ILE A 68 -19.50 4.49 0.15
N PHE A 69 -19.30 4.64 1.47
CA PHE A 69 -17.99 4.77 2.08
C PHE A 69 -17.09 3.57 1.78
N PHE A 70 -17.58 2.34 1.96
CA PHE A 70 -16.82 1.12 1.65
C PHE A 70 -16.52 0.98 0.14
N ALA A 71 -17.47 1.32 -0.74
CA ALA A 71 -17.26 1.30 -2.18
C ALA A 71 -16.22 2.36 -2.62
N TRP A 72 -16.28 3.57 -2.05
CA TRP A 72 -15.28 4.61 -2.24
C TRP A 72 -13.92 4.16 -1.72
N ASN A 73 -13.86 3.65 -0.50
CA ASN A 73 -12.62 3.21 0.14
C ASN A 73 -11.94 2.07 -0.65
N ARG A 74 -12.70 1.10 -1.15
CA ARG A 74 -12.17 0.00 -1.96
C ARG A 74 -11.67 0.45 -3.33
N ARG A 75 -12.38 1.38 -3.99
CA ARG A 75 -11.91 1.97 -5.26
C ARG A 75 -10.69 2.87 -5.04
N SER A 76 -10.69 3.63 -3.94
CA SER A 76 -9.58 4.49 -3.52
C SER A 76 -8.33 3.66 -3.25
N ALA A 77 -8.45 2.55 -2.51
CA ALA A 77 -7.32 1.67 -2.21
C ALA A 77 -6.62 1.11 -3.46
N ASN A 78 -7.37 0.64 -4.47
CA ASN A 78 -6.79 0.16 -5.73
C ASN A 78 -6.09 1.28 -6.52
N ALA A 79 -6.70 2.47 -6.54
CA ALA A 79 -6.12 3.64 -7.19
C ALA A 79 -4.85 4.12 -6.48
N ALA A 80 -4.83 4.08 -5.14
CA ALA A 80 -3.70 4.44 -4.29
C ALA A 80 -2.49 3.54 -4.57
N GLN A 81 -2.69 2.22 -4.60
CA GLN A 81 -1.62 1.26 -4.94
C GLN A 81 -1.10 1.45 -6.36
N THR A 82 -1.98 1.73 -7.32
CA THR A 82 -1.58 2.04 -8.71
C THR A 82 -0.74 3.32 -8.78
N ALA A 83 -1.13 4.37 -8.04
CA ALA A 83 -0.40 5.63 -8.00
C ALA A 83 0.97 5.47 -7.34
N LEU A 84 1.03 4.73 -6.21
CA LEU A 84 2.28 4.39 -5.55
C LEU A 84 3.21 3.59 -6.47
N GLY A 85 2.68 2.59 -7.18
CA GLY A 85 3.44 1.78 -8.14
C GLY A 85 4.09 2.62 -9.24
N LYS A 86 3.34 3.56 -9.84
CA LYS A 86 3.89 4.48 -10.83
C LYS A 86 5.00 5.38 -10.27
N ALA A 87 4.87 5.85 -9.04
CA ALA A 87 5.91 6.64 -8.40
C ALA A 87 7.17 5.78 -8.12
N ILE A 88 7.00 4.51 -7.74
CA ILE A 88 8.10 3.55 -7.61
C ILE A 88 8.78 3.30 -8.97
N GLU A 89 8.03 3.17 -10.06
CA GLU A 89 8.59 3.06 -11.42
C GLU A 89 9.46 4.26 -11.76
N THR A 90 9.02 5.49 -11.45
CA THR A 90 9.85 6.69 -11.60
C THR A 90 11.12 6.61 -10.75
N SER A 91 11.02 6.17 -9.49
CA SER A 91 12.17 6.03 -8.58
C SER A 91 13.17 4.95 -9.03
N ALA A 92 12.69 3.90 -9.70
CA ALA A 92 13.50 2.78 -10.19
C ALA A 92 13.98 2.95 -11.64
N ALA A 93 13.53 4.01 -12.32
CA ALA A 93 13.90 4.33 -13.70
C ALA A 93 15.42 4.37 -13.88
N GLN A 94 15.88 3.95 -15.06
CA GLN A 94 17.29 3.92 -15.38
C GLN A 94 17.85 5.33 -15.52
N VAL A 95 19.04 5.54 -14.96
CA VAL A 95 19.82 6.75 -15.17
C VAL A 95 20.84 6.48 -16.27
N THR A 96 20.58 7.02 -17.46
CA THR A 96 21.44 6.83 -18.65
C THR A 96 21.34 8.04 -19.58
N SER A 97 22.48 8.44 -20.15
CA SER A 97 22.55 9.44 -21.22
C SER A 97 22.28 8.86 -22.61
N SER A 98 22.20 7.53 -22.72
CA SER A 98 22.00 6.81 -23.98
C SER A 98 20.93 5.72 -23.81
N PRO A 99 19.63 6.07 -23.92
CA PRO A 99 18.56 5.08 -23.89
C PRO A 99 18.65 4.11 -25.08
N ALA A 100 18.21 2.87 -24.86
CA ALA A 100 18.11 1.90 -25.95
C ALA A 100 17.11 2.38 -27.01
N PRO A 101 17.42 2.29 -28.32
CA PRO A 101 16.64 2.93 -29.38
C PRO A 101 15.18 2.42 -29.52
N SER A 102 14.83 1.29 -28.91
CA SER A 102 13.49 0.72 -28.90
C SER A 102 12.81 0.72 -27.52
N SER A 103 13.46 1.26 -26.48
CA SER A 103 12.85 1.35 -25.16
C SER A 103 11.89 2.54 -25.10
N THR A 104 10.69 2.30 -24.59
CA THR A 104 9.72 3.33 -24.20
C THR A 104 9.79 3.66 -22.71
N ASP A 105 10.78 3.12 -22.00
CA ASP A 105 10.90 3.27 -20.56
C ASP A 105 11.29 4.70 -20.21
N LYS A 106 10.74 5.20 -19.11
CA LYS A 106 11.15 6.50 -18.56
C LYS A 106 12.61 6.38 -18.12
N VAL A 107 13.46 7.26 -18.61
CA VAL A 107 14.87 7.37 -18.23
C VAL A 107 15.20 8.77 -17.77
N PHE A 108 16.25 8.89 -16.96
CA PHE A 108 16.75 10.17 -16.45
C PHE A 108 18.22 10.34 -16.81
N LYS A 109 18.68 11.59 -16.96
CA LYS A 109 20.10 11.85 -17.28
C LYS A 109 20.97 11.79 -16.03
N THR A 110 20.40 12.09 -14.86
CA THR A 110 21.10 12.09 -13.58
C THR A 110 20.24 11.51 -12.47
N GLU A 111 20.91 11.04 -11.41
CA GLU A 111 20.27 10.60 -10.16
C GLU A 111 19.44 11.72 -9.51
N LYS A 112 19.91 12.97 -9.62
CA LYS A 112 19.23 14.14 -9.07
C LYS A 112 17.88 14.36 -9.74
N GLU A 113 17.86 14.34 -11.08
CA GLU A 113 16.62 14.50 -11.86
C GLU A 113 15.61 13.38 -11.56
N ARG A 114 16.09 12.13 -11.43
CA ARG A 114 15.24 10.99 -11.05
C ARG A 114 14.64 11.17 -9.67
N ALA A 115 15.46 11.56 -8.68
CA ALA A 115 15.02 11.76 -7.31
C ALA A 115 13.99 12.89 -7.19
N GLU A 116 14.20 14.02 -7.88
CA GLU A 116 13.24 15.14 -7.92
C GLU A 116 11.90 14.69 -8.53
N ALA A 117 11.93 13.97 -9.66
CA ALA A 117 10.73 13.46 -10.29
C ALA A 117 10.00 12.43 -9.41
N ALA A 118 10.73 11.53 -8.76
CA ALA A 118 10.17 10.53 -7.86
C ALA A 118 9.49 11.20 -6.65
N ILE A 119 10.14 12.18 -6.02
CA ILE A 119 9.55 12.94 -4.91
C ILE A 119 8.25 13.61 -5.33
N ASN A 120 8.19 14.23 -6.52
CA ASN A 120 6.97 14.86 -7.01
C ASN A 120 5.83 13.84 -7.25
N ASP A 121 6.16 12.67 -7.79
CA ASP A 121 5.20 11.59 -8.01
C ASP A 121 4.68 11.03 -6.67
N PHE A 122 5.56 10.80 -5.68
CA PHE A 122 5.16 10.36 -4.34
C PHE A 122 4.41 11.44 -3.56
N GLN A 123 4.76 12.72 -3.70
CA GLN A 123 4.00 13.81 -3.09
C GLN A 123 2.57 13.84 -3.62
N SER A 124 2.37 13.58 -4.91
CA SER A 124 1.03 13.44 -5.50
C SER A 124 0.23 12.27 -4.90
N VAL A 125 0.90 11.24 -4.38
CA VAL A 125 0.26 10.14 -3.64
C VAL A 125 -0.14 10.62 -2.24
N VAL A 126 0.78 11.28 -1.53
CA VAL A 126 0.52 11.84 -0.19
C VAL A 126 -0.64 12.84 -0.20
N ASP A 127 -0.73 13.67 -1.23
CA ASP A 127 -1.78 14.70 -1.33
C ASP A 127 -3.19 14.13 -1.60
N LYS A 128 -3.29 12.89 -2.10
CA LYS A 128 -4.54 12.29 -2.60
C LYS A 128 -5.05 11.11 -1.81
N TYR A 129 -4.16 10.42 -1.10
CA TYR A 129 -4.46 9.17 -0.42
C TYR A 129 -3.97 9.25 1.02
N ASP A 130 -4.61 8.49 1.89
CA ASP A 130 -4.31 8.42 3.31
C ASP A 130 -3.88 7.00 3.75
N GLY A 131 -3.42 6.89 4.99
CA GLY A 131 -3.10 5.62 5.64
C GLY A 131 -1.84 4.95 5.10
N ALA A 132 -1.84 3.62 4.96
CA ALA A 132 -0.62 2.86 4.69
C ALA A 132 0.08 3.24 3.36
N VAL A 133 -0.68 3.66 2.34
CA VAL A 133 -0.09 4.10 1.06
C VAL A 133 0.58 5.46 1.20
N GLU A 134 -0.06 6.38 1.92
CA GLU A 134 0.50 7.69 2.25
C GLU A 134 1.79 7.54 3.06
N GLU A 135 1.80 6.70 4.09
CA GLU A 135 2.99 6.44 4.92
C GLU A 135 4.14 5.87 4.09
N LYS A 136 3.87 4.93 3.18
CA LYS A 136 4.88 4.40 2.25
C LYS A 136 5.40 5.46 1.30
N ALA A 137 4.53 6.32 0.78
CA ALA A 137 4.94 7.43 -0.08
C ALA A 137 5.86 8.41 0.67
N LYS A 138 5.54 8.76 1.92
CA LYS A 138 6.42 9.59 2.77
C LYS A 138 7.80 8.96 2.98
N TYR A 139 7.86 7.65 3.22
CA TYR A 139 9.12 6.92 3.29
C TYR A 139 9.93 7.06 1.98
N PHE A 140 9.32 6.82 0.82
CA PHE A 140 10.03 6.93 -0.46
C PHE A 140 10.46 8.36 -0.79
N ILE A 141 9.70 9.38 -0.36
CA ILE A 141 10.12 10.78 -0.43
C ILE A 141 11.41 10.97 0.36
N ALA A 142 11.44 10.53 1.62
CA ALA A 142 12.61 10.68 2.49
C ALA A 142 13.85 9.95 1.92
N VAL A 143 13.67 8.74 1.38
CA VAL A 143 14.76 7.98 0.75
C VAL A 143 15.30 8.68 -0.50
N ASN A 144 14.44 9.17 -1.40
CA ASN A 144 14.89 9.91 -2.59
C ASN A 144 15.53 11.26 -2.19
N ARG A 145 15.07 11.87 -1.11
CA ARG A 145 15.64 13.11 -0.58
C ARG A 145 17.08 12.93 -0.08
N LEU A 146 17.53 11.72 0.26
CA LEU A 146 18.94 11.46 0.59
C LEU A 146 19.91 11.89 -0.52
N THR A 147 19.46 11.87 -1.78
CA THR A 147 20.23 12.31 -2.96
C THR A 147 20.27 13.84 -3.11
N LEU A 148 19.25 14.54 -2.60
CA LEU A 148 19.05 15.98 -2.83
C LEU A 148 19.41 16.83 -1.62
N ASP A 149 18.97 16.40 -0.44
CA ASP A 149 19.10 17.08 0.85
C ASP A 149 19.18 16.03 1.97
N ARG A 150 20.40 15.52 2.16
CA ARG A 150 20.67 14.45 3.14
C ARG A 150 20.31 14.85 4.58
N PRO A 151 20.63 16.06 5.09
CA PRO A 151 20.22 16.48 6.43
C PRO A 151 18.71 16.41 6.65
N ALA A 152 17.91 16.94 5.72
CA ALA A 152 16.46 16.89 5.83
C ALA A 152 15.93 15.45 5.75
N ALA A 153 16.44 14.65 4.82
CA ALA A 153 16.07 13.25 4.69
C ALA A 153 16.34 12.42 5.96
N VAL A 154 17.48 12.65 6.63
CA VAL A 154 17.82 11.98 7.89
C VAL A 154 16.81 12.33 8.99
N GLN A 155 16.38 13.60 9.09
CA GLN A 155 15.35 14.01 10.05
C GLN A 155 13.99 13.37 9.74
N GLU A 156 13.60 13.34 8.46
CA GLU A 156 12.35 12.69 8.01
C GLU A 156 12.36 11.18 8.32
N LEU A 157 13.46 10.48 8.02
CA LEU A 157 13.62 9.05 8.31
C LEU A 157 13.62 8.77 9.82
N GLU A 158 14.25 9.63 10.62
CA GLU A 158 14.23 9.51 12.08
C GLU A 158 12.81 9.64 12.63
N GLU A 159 12.02 10.60 12.13
CA GLU A 159 10.62 10.74 12.54
C GLU A 159 9.80 9.50 12.14
N LEU A 160 9.92 9.05 10.90
CA LEU A 160 9.20 7.87 10.41
C LEU A 160 9.60 6.58 11.17
N SER A 161 10.86 6.48 11.61
CA SER A 161 11.38 5.31 12.34
C SER A 161 10.76 5.10 13.73
N LYS A 162 10.06 6.11 14.26
CA LYS A 162 9.34 6.04 15.54
C LYS A 162 8.05 5.22 15.44
N SER A 163 7.52 5.02 14.23
CA SER A 163 6.39 4.12 14.01
C SER A 163 6.79 2.67 14.27
N SER A 164 5.88 1.87 14.84
CA SER A 164 6.11 0.42 15.04
C SER A 164 5.72 -0.42 13.83
N GLY A 165 5.13 0.18 12.80
CA GLY A 165 4.66 -0.51 11.59
C GLY A 165 5.77 -0.77 10.56
N GLU A 166 5.35 -1.21 9.38
CA GLU A 166 6.25 -1.52 8.26
C GLU A 166 7.18 -0.34 7.90
N VAL A 167 6.58 0.85 7.75
CA VAL A 167 7.31 2.06 7.41
C VAL A 167 8.33 2.43 8.49
N GLY A 168 8.04 2.16 9.75
CA GLY A 168 8.99 2.38 10.84
C GLY A 168 10.23 1.51 10.73
N GLN A 169 10.06 0.21 10.45
CA GLN A 169 11.18 -0.71 10.22
C GLN A 169 12.00 -0.32 8.99
N MET A 170 11.34 -0.01 7.88
CA MET A 170 12.00 0.43 6.64
C MET A 170 12.77 1.73 6.85
N SER A 171 12.18 2.70 7.54
CA SER A 171 12.81 3.99 7.82
C SER A 171 14.00 3.84 8.76
N LYS A 172 13.90 2.99 9.78
CA LYS A 172 15.02 2.66 10.67
C LYS A 172 16.18 2.04 9.92
N PHE A 173 15.91 1.13 8.99
CA PHE A 173 16.93 0.51 8.15
C PHE A 173 17.61 1.53 7.22
N ALA A 174 16.82 2.35 6.51
CA ALA A 174 17.36 3.40 5.65
C ALA A 174 18.15 4.46 6.44
N LEU A 175 17.71 4.80 7.66
CA LEU A 175 18.44 5.67 8.56
C LEU A 175 19.79 5.05 8.95
N ALA A 176 19.84 3.76 9.28
CA ALA A 176 21.07 3.05 9.60
C ALA A 176 22.06 3.07 8.42
N GLN A 177 21.57 2.88 7.19
CA GLN A 177 22.39 3.03 5.97
C GLN A 177 22.91 4.45 5.81
N ALA A 178 22.05 5.47 5.95
CA ALA A 178 22.47 6.87 5.83
C ALA A 178 23.51 7.28 6.89
N LYS A 179 23.41 6.75 8.12
CA LYS A 179 24.38 6.95 9.19
C LYS A 179 25.70 6.21 8.90
N THR A 180 25.62 5.02 8.31
CA THR A 180 26.79 4.27 7.85
C THR A 180 27.58 5.04 6.80
N ASP A 181 26.90 5.59 5.79
CA ASP A 181 27.53 6.42 4.75
C ASP A 181 28.21 7.67 5.33
N ALA A 182 27.63 8.21 6.40
CA ALA A 182 28.16 9.37 7.12
C ALA A 182 29.30 9.03 8.10
N GLY A 183 29.73 7.76 8.18
CA GLY A 183 30.76 7.30 9.11
C GLY A 183 30.30 7.27 10.58
N LYS A 184 29.01 7.44 10.86
CA LYS A 184 28.42 7.40 12.21
C LYS A 184 28.15 5.96 12.62
N LEU A 185 29.22 5.18 12.75
CA LEU A 185 29.15 3.73 12.90
C LEU A 185 28.45 3.29 14.19
N ASP A 186 28.64 4.00 15.31
CA ASP A 186 27.96 3.67 16.57
C ASP A 186 26.44 3.88 16.49
N GLU A 187 26.00 4.99 15.89
CA GLU A 187 24.58 5.26 15.65
C GLU A 187 23.98 4.22 14.70
N ALA A 188 24.70 3.85 13.63
CA ALA A 188 24.25 2.82 12.69
C ALA A 188 24.15 1.44 13.35
N ALA A 189 25.14 1.04 14.14
CA ALA A 189 25.14 -0.24 14.86
C ALA A 189 23.94 -0.35 15.80
N ALA A 190 23.65 0.70 16.57
CA ALA A 190 22.50 0.73 17.47
C ALA A 190 21.17 0.52 16.71
N LEU A 191 20.99 1.21 15.58
CA LEU A 191 19.79 1.05 14.75
C LEU A 191 19.66 -0.37 14.18
N TYR A 192 20.74 -0.96 13.68
CA TYR A 192 20.71 -2.34 13.19
C TYR A 192 20.44 -3.36 14.30
N GLN A 193 21.00 -3.15 15.49
CA GLN A 193 20.71 -4.00 16.67
C GLN A 193 19.23 -3.93 17.05
N GLU A 194 18.65 -2.73 17.09
CA GLU A 194 17.22 -2.55 17.37
C GLU A 194 16.36 -3.29 16.34
N ILE A 195 16.71 -3.23 15.05
CA ILE A 195 16.01 -3.96 14.00
C ILE A 195 16.17 -5.47 14.19
N ALA A 196 17.38 -5.96 14.47
CA ALA A 196 17.66 -7.39 14.64
C ALA A 196 16.96 -8.02 15.85
N ALA A 197 16.60 -7.20 16.84
CA ALA A 197 15.86 -7.59 18.04
C ALA A 197 14.34 -7.68 17.83
N LEU A 198 13.80 -7.24 16.69
CA LEU A 198 12.36 -7.33 16.41
C LEU A 198 11.95 -8.78 16.12
N ASP A 199 10.80 -9.19 16.68
CA ASP A 199 10.22 -10.51 16.45
C ASP A 199 9.55 -10.62 15.07
N ASN A 200 8.83 -9.56 14.66
CA ASN A 200 8.09 -9.51 13.40
C ASN A 200 8.81 -8.61 12.39
N LEU A 201 9.86 -9.15 11.80
CA LEU A 201 10.69 -8.44 10.84
C LEU A 201 10.15 -8.55 9.42
N ILE A 202 10.02 -7.41 8.74
CA ILE A 202 9.65 -7.38 7.31
C ILE A 202 10.87 -7.61 6.42
N LEU A 203 12.03 -7.18 6.89
CA LEU A 203 13.32 -7.46 6.27
C LEU A 203 13.77 -8.87 6.64
N ALA A 204 14.63 -9.47 5.82
CA ALA A 204 15.26 -10.73 6.21
C ALA A 204 16.25 -10.48 7.35
N LYS A 205 16.15 -11.27 8.44
CA LYS A 205 17.02 -11.13 9.61
C LYS A 205 18.51 -11.29 9.26
N GLU A 206 18.81 -12.15 8.29
CA GLU A 206 20.17 -12.31 7.77
C GLU A 206 20.72 -11.03 7.12
N THR A 207 19.89 -10.26 6.40
CA THR A 207 20.31 -9.00 5.78
C THR A 207 20.66 -7.95 6.84
N VAL A 208 19.84 -7.83 7.88
CA VAL A 208 20.09 -6.89 8.98
C VAL A 208 21.37 -7.27 9.74
N ASN A 209 21.54 -8.55 10.06
CA ASN A 209 22.74 -9.04 10.74
C ASN A 209 24.00 -8.91 9.88
N PHE A 210 23.87 -9.08 8.56
CA PHE A 210 24.98 -8.90 7.63
C PHE A 210 25.47 -7.46 7.61
N GLU A 211 24.55 -6.49 7.54
CA GLU A 211 24.92 -5.07 7.63
C GLU A 211 25.51 -4.73 9.00
N LEU A 212 24.95 -5.25 10.09
CA LEU A 212 25.53 -5.07 11.43
C LEU A 212 26.97 -5.63 11.52
N ALA A 213 27.23 -6.80 10.93
CA ALA A 213 28.57 -7.40 10.88
C ALA A 213 29.57 -6.51 10.14
N LYS A 214 29.16 -5.92 9.00
CA LYS A 214 29.98 -4.93 8.26
C LYS A 214 30.26 -3.68 9.08
N ILE A 215 29.32 -3.24 9.93
CA ILE A 215 29.56 -2.13 10.85
C ILE A 215 30.59 -2.51 11.91
N TYR A 216 30.46 -3.70 12.52
CA TYR A 216 31.44 -4.18 13.50
C TYR A 216 32.83 -4.34 12.90
N GLU A 217 32.94 -4.83 11.67
CA GLU A 217 34.21 -4.87 10.93
C GLU A 217 34.83 -3.48 10.81
N LYS A 218 34.06 -2.48 10.35
CA LYS A 218 34.51 -1.08 10.24
C LYS A 218 34.85 -0.44 11.58
N GLN A 219 34.25 -0.90 12.68
CA GLN A 219 34.57 -0.46 14.05
C GLN A 219 35.80 -1.16 14.65
N GLY A 220 36.39 -2.15 13.96
CA GLY A 220 37.47 -2.98 14.50
C GLY A 220 37.01 -4.04 15.50
N LYS A 221 35.69 -4.23 15.66
CA LYS A 221 35.05 -5.27 16.48
C LYS A 221 35.05 -6.60 15.73
N LYS A 222 36.27 -7.12 15.51
CA LYS A 222 36.52 -8.25 14.61
C LYS A 222 35.80 -9.53 15.08
N ASP A 223 35.80 -9.80 16.38
CA ASP A 223 35.19 -11.03 16.91
C ASP A 223 33.66 -11.02 16.74
N GLU A 224 33.02 -9.87 16.98
CA GLU A 224 31.59 -9.69 16.78
C GLU A 224 31.20 -9.79 15.30
N ALA A 225 31.99 -9.20 14.40
CA ALA A 225 31.79 -9.32 12.96
C ALA A 225 31.92 -10.79 12.50
N VAL A 226 33.00 -11.47 12.90
CA VAL A 226 33.26 -12.88 12.59
C VAL A 226 32.12 -13.77 13.07
N ASN A 227 31.62 -13.55 14.28
CA ASN A 227 30.52 -14.35 14.82
C ASN A 227 29.22 -14.16 14.02
N LEU A 228 28.87 -12.92 13.65
CA LEU A 228 27.69 -12.67 12.83
C LEU A 228 27.81 -13.26 11.43
N PHE A 229 28.95 -13.06 10.75
CA PHE A 229 29.16 -13.65 9.42
C PHE A 229 29.11 -15.17 9.44
N TYR A 230 29.72 -15.80 10.46
CA TYR A 230 29.64 -17.25 10.67
C TYR A 230 28.20 -17.72 10.87
N ASP A 231 27.44 -17.09 11.75
CA ASP A 231 26.06 -17.49 12.02
C ASP A 231 25.17 -17.39 10.77
N ILE A 232 25.36 -16.35 9.95
CA ILE A 232 24.63 -16.17 8.69
C ILE A 232 24.99 -17.27 7.70
N ALA A 233 26.29 -17.46 7.43
CA ALA A 233 26.76 -18.45 6.47
C ALA A 233 26.41 -19.88 6.88
N LYS A 234 26.55 -20.22 8.17
CA LYS A 234 26.21 -21.54 8.71
C LYS A 234 24.72 -21.86 8.59
N LYS A 235 23.85 -20.93 8.99
CA LYS A 235 22.39 -21.10 8.81
C LYS A 235 22.02 -21.26 7.35
N GLY A 236 22.69 -20.50 6.47
CA GLY A 236 22.53 -20.63 5.02
C GLY A 236 22.93 -22.01 4.49
N SER A 237 24.07 -22.56 4.94
CA SER A 237 24.53 -23.89 4.51
C SER A 237 23.67 -25.04 5.04
N GLU A 238 23.05 -24.86 6.21
CA GLU A 238 22.21 -25.87 6.85
C GLU A 238 20.73 -25.78 6.44
N ALA A 239 20.38 -24.78 5.61
CA ALA A 239 19.01 -24.54 5.18
C ALA A 239 18.46 -25.71 4.36
N LYS A 240 17.25 -26.16 4.71
CA LYS A 240 16.55 -27.26 4.04
C LYS A 240 15.13 -26.85 3.67
N ASN A 241 14.62 -27.41 2.57
CA ASN A 241 13.24 -27.21 2.15
C ASN A 241 12.28 -28.06 3.00
N THR A 242 10.98 -27.98 2.70
CA THR A 242 9.93 -28.75 3.40
C THR A 242 10.09 -30.27 3.26
N GLU A 243 10.83 -30.73 2.25
CA GLU A 243 11.16 -32.14 2.01
C GLU A 243 12.45 -32.57 2.73
N GLY A 244 13.09 -31.68 3.48
CA GLY A 244 14.37 -31.94 4.16
C GLY A 244 15.59 -31.92 3.23
N LYS A 245 15.45 -31.50 1.96
CA LYS A 245 16.55 -31.39 1.00
C LYS A 245 17.32 -30.08 1.19
N PRO A 246 18.65 -30.06 1.04
CA PRO A 246 19.44 -28.83 1.10
C PRO A 246 18.95 -27.79 0.11
N ILE A 247 18.96 -26.52 0.53
CA ILE A 247 18.70 -25.36 -0.32
C ILE A 247 20.03 -24.67 -0.61
N PRO A 248 20.27 -24.19 -1.85
CA PRO A 248 21.41 -23.31 -2.11
C PRO A 248 21.40 -22.09 -1.18
N MET A 249 22.57 -21.71 -0.68
CA MET A 249 22.71 -20.51 0.15
C MET A 249 22.11 -19.27 -0.54
N SER A 250 21.56 -18.34 0.23
CA SER A 250 21.23 -17.01 -0.28
C SER A 250 22.50 -16.26 -0.70
N GLN A 251 22.35 -15.19 -1.49
CA GLN A 251 23.50 -14.33 -1.82
C GLN A 251 24.13 -13.76 -0.54
N THR A 252 23.31 -13.28 0.41
CA THR A 252 23.76 -12.78 1.72
C THR A 252 24.60 -13.82 2.47
N ALA A 253 24.19 -15.09 2.46
CA ALA A 253 24.94 -16.16 3.13
C ALA A 253 26.27 -16.49 2.43
N ARG A 254 26.31 -16.42 1.09
CA ARG A 254 27.57 -16.54 0.34
C ARG A 254 28.52 -15.38 0.64
N ASP A 255 28.02 -14.15 0.60
CA ASP A 255 28.81 -12.94 0.90
C ASP A 255 29.32 -12.96 2.34
N ALA A 256 28.51 -13.48 3.28
CA ALA A 256 28.91 -13.68 4.67
C ALA A 256 30.04 -14.70 4.79
N LYS A 257 29.99 -15.82 4.05
CA LYS A 257 31.07 -16.82 4.03
C LYS A 257 32.36 -16.24 3.44
N GLU A 258 32.26 -15.44 2.39
CA GLU A 258 33.40 -14.73 1.80
C GLU A 258 34.05 -13.77 2.79
N LYS A 259 33.25 -12.88 3.40
CA LYS A 259 33.70 -11.94 4.44
C LYS A 259 34.30 -12.65 5.64
N LEU A 260 33.69 -13.76 6.06
CA LEU A 260 34.25 -14.60 7.11
C LEU A 260 35.62 -15.16 6.70
N GLY A 261 35.79 -15.60 5.46
CA GLY A 261 37.07 -16.10 4.95
C GLY A 261 38.17 -15.03 4.97
N GLU A 262 37.84 -13.78 4.65
CA GLU A 262 38.78 -12.65 4.74
C GLU A 262 39.21 -12.37 6.19
N LEU A 263 38.28 -12.47 7.15
CA LEU A 263 38.53 -12.14 8.56
C LEU A 263 39.11 -13.31 9.37
N ASN A 264 38.62 -14.52 9.13
CA ASN A 264 38.95 -15.75 9.82
C ASN A 264 38.75 -16.98 8.89
N PRO A 265 39.80 -17.35 8.11
CA PRO A 265 39.76 -18.49 7.20
C PRO A 265 39.44 -19.83 7.88
N GLU A 266 39.90 -20.03 9.12
CA GLU A 266 39.68 -21.28 9.85
C GLU A 266 38.19 -21.51 10.11
N LYS A 267 37.49 -20.48 10.61
CA LYS A 267 36.03 -20.55 10.81
C LYS A 267 35.25 -20.69 9.51
N ALA A 268 35.71 -20.08 8.42
CA ALA A 268 35.07 -20.23 7.11
C ALA A 268 35.12 -21.68 6.60
N ASN A 269 36.22 -22.38 6.86
CA ASN A 269 36.41 -23.78 6.46
C ASN A 269 35.51 -24.76 7.24
N GLU A 270 34.94 -24.37 8.38
CA GLU A 270 33.94 -25.18 9.09
C GLU A 270 32.60 -25.24 8.34
N ILE A 271 32.32 -24.28 7.46
CA ILE A 271 31.03 -24.15 6.77
C ILE A 271 31.06 -24.96 5.47
N GLN A 272 30.48 -26.15 5.53
CA GLN A 272 30.33 -27.03 4.36
C GLN A 272 29.39 -26.41 3.32
N GLU A 273 29.68 -26.60 2.04
CA GLU A 273 28.76 -26.20 0.99
C GLU A 273 27.55 -27.15 0.95
N PRO A 274 26.33 -26.65 0.72
CA PRO A 274 25.16 -27.52 0.60
C PRO A 274 25.38 -28.49 -0.57
N GLU A 275 25.21 -29.80 -0.33
CA GLU A 275 25.34 -30.81 -1.37
C GLU A 275 24.42 -30.45 -2.56
N PRO A 276 24.91 -30.59 -3.81
CA PRO A 276 24.07 -30.35 -4.97
C PRO A 276 22.83 -31.27 -4.89
N PRO A 277 21.66 -30.79 -5.33
CA PRO A 277 20.47 -31.62 -5.32
C PRO A 277 20.77 -32.91 -6.09
N SER A 278 20.57 -34.05 -5.45
CA SER A 278 20.66 -35.36 -6.10
C SER A 278 19.71 -35.35 -7.30
N ASP A 279 20.26 -35.32 -8.50
CA ASP A 279 19.54 -35.52 -9.74
C ASP A 279 19.03 -36.97 -9.76
N ASP A 280 17.92 -37.23 -9.07
CA ASP A 280 17.01 -38.33 -9.41
C ASP A 280 16.29 -38.00 -10.73
N VAL A 281 17.06 -37.60 -11.75
CA VAL A 281 16.63 -37.69 -13.14
C VAL A 281 16.63 -39.18 -13.44
N LYS A 282 15.51 -39.83 -13.16
CA LYS A 282 15.14 -41.05 -13.88
C LYS A 282 15.29 -40.69 -15.36
N THR A 283 16.37 -41.15 -15.96
CA THR A 283 16.52 -41.23 -17.41
C THR A 283 15.35 -42.10 -17.88
N LEU A 284 14.24 -41.46 -18.24
CA LEU A 284 13.21 -42.07 -19.06
C LEU A 284 13.86 -42.24 -20.43
N ASN A 285 14.52 -43.38 -20.59
CA ASN A 285 14.85 -43.92 -21.90
C ASN A 285 13.50 -44.13 -22.61
N PHE A 286 13.19 -43.24 -23.56
CA PHE A 286 12.20 -43.48 -24.60
C PHE A 286 12.89 -44.13 -25.79
#